data_AF-A0A075FED4-F1
#
_entry.id   AF-A0A075FED4-F1
#
_cell.length_a   1.000
_cell.length_b   1.000
_cell.length_c   1.000
_cell.angle_alpha   90.00
_cell.angle_beta   90.00
_cell.angle_gamma   90.00
#
_symmetry.space_group_name_H-M   'P 1'
#
loop_
_entity.id
_entity.type
_entity.pdbx_description
1 polymer ?
#
loop_
_entity_poly.entity_id
_entity_poly.type
_entity_poly.pdbx_seq_one_letter_code
_entity_poly.pdbx_strand_id
1 'polypeptide(L)'
;SHIALFYSGKNYSFGHLGMVYSMLCIGVLGFIVWAHHMYTSGIDFDTRSYFTGVTMIIGVPTGIKVFSWISTSLGSKNSFLPDGVTLLWVFGFLTL
;
A
#
# COMPACT_ATOMS: atom_id res chain seq x y z
N SER A 1 -8.53 3.35 -2.75
CA SER A 1 -8.66 4.61 -1.98
C SER A 1 -10.08 5.14 -1.98
N HIS A 2 -10.74 5.24 -3.14
CA HIS A 2 -12.05 5.90 -3.27
C HIS A 2 -13.16 5.32 -2.38
N ILE A 3 -13.25 3.99 -2.21
CA ILE A 3 -14.24 3.36 -1.32
C ILE A 3 -14.02 3.80 0.14
N ALA A 4 -12.81 3.64 0.67
CA ALA A 4 -12.47 4.06 2.04
C ALA A 4 -12.72 5.57 2.27
N LEU A 5 -12.49 6.39 1.25
CA LEU A 5 -12.74 7.84 1.32
C LEU A 5 -14.23 8.16 1.31
N PHE A 6 -15.00 7.52 0.43
CA PHE A 6 -16.44 7.70 0.28
C PHE A 6 -17.19 7.39 1.58
N TYR A 7 -16.92 6.23 2.19
CA TYR A 7 -17.54 5.86 3.47
C TYR A 7 -17.00 6.65 4.67
N SER A 8 -15.83 7.29 4.54
CA SER A 8 -15.28 8.16 5.58
C SER A 8 -15.94 9.53 5.62
N GLY A 9 -16.58 9.97 4.52
CA GLY A 9 -17.16 11.30 4.38
C GLY A 9 -16.12 12.44 4.36
N LYS A 10 -14.84 12.11 4.20
CA LYS A 10 -13.73 13.08 4.11
C LYS A 10 -13.50 13.46 2.64
N ASN A 11 -13.06 14.69 2.40
CA ASN A 11 -12.73 15.16 1.05
C ASN A 11 -11.42 14.55 0.50
N TYR A 12 -10.48 14.23 1.39
CA TYR A 12 -9.18 13.66 1.04
C TYR A 12 -8.80 12.54 1.99
N SER A 13 -8.03 11.59 1.48
CA SER A 13 -7.41 10.57 2.32
C SER A 13 -6.37 11.20 3.25
N PHE A 14 -6.23 10.65 4.44
CA PHE A 14 -5.17 11.05 5.36
C PHE A 14 -3.81 10.92 4.65
N GLY A 15 -2.95 11.94 4.79
CA GLY A 15 -1.64 11.95 4.13
C GLY A 15 -1.71 11.89 2.59
N HIS A 16 -2.68 12.56 1.96
CA HIS A 16 -2.90 12.51 0.50
C HIS A 16 -1.62 12.67 -0.34
N LEU A 17 -0.79 13.68 -0.05
CA LEU A 17 0.51 13.86 -0.72
C LEU A 17 1.46 12.67 -0.49
N GLY A 18 1.51 12.15 0.73
CA GLY A 18 2.29 10.95 1.07
C GLY A 18 1.85 9.73 0.26
N MET A 19 0.54 9.52 0.11
CA MET A 19 0.01 8.45 -0.74
C MET A 19 0.40 8.62 -2.22
N VAL A 20 0.37 9.85 -2.75
CA VAL A 20 0.81 10.12 -4.14
C VAL A 20 2.29 9.81 -4.29
N TYR A 21 3.14 10.29 -3.39
CA TYR A 21 4.58 9.98 -3.42
C TYR A 21 4.86 8.49 -3.25
N SER A 22 4.10 7.78 -2.41
CA SER A 22 4.22 6.32 -2.29
C SER A 22 3.84 5.59 -3.58
N MET A 23 2.81 6.03 -4.30
CA MET A 23 2.43 5.42 -5.58
C MET A 23 3.51 5.64 -6.65
N LEU A 24 4.06 6.85 -6.74
CA LEU A 24 5.17 7.14 -7.66
C LEU A 24 6.41 6.32 -7.29
N CYS A 25 6.77 6.26 -6.00
CA CYS A 25 7.90 5.50 -5.51
C CYS A 25 7.79 4.01 -5.83
N ILE A 26 6.63 3.38 -5.55
CA ILE A 26 6.40 1.96 -5.91
C ILE A 26 6.49 1.76 -7.42
N GLY A 27 5.93 2.69 -8.21
CA GLY A 27 5.99 2.62 -9.67
C GLY A 27 7.42 2.62 -10.20
N VAL A 28 8.29 3.49 -9.67
CA VAL A 28 9.71 3.57 -10.06
C VAL A 28 10.50 2.36 -9.53
N LEU A 29 10.35 2.03 -8.24
CA LEU A 29 11.06 0.92 -7.63
C LEU A 29 10.69 -0.43 -8.25
N GLY A 30 9.47 -0.58 -8.78
CA GLY A 30 9.01 -1.79 -9.46
C GLY A 30 9.91 -2.21 -10.63
N PHE A 31 10.54 -1.27 -11.34
CA PHE A 31 11.44 -1.58 -12.46
C PHE A 31 12.81 -2.11 -12.03
N ILE A 32 13.19 -1.94 -10.76
CA ILE A 32 14.52 -2.29 -10.26
C ILE A 32 14.52 -3.44 -9.25
N VAL A 33 13.40 -4.18 -9.12
CA VAL A 33 13.32 -5.32 -8.20
C VAL A 33 13.21 -6.69 -8.86
N TRP A 34 13.05 -6.81 -10.18
CA TRP A 34 12.68 -8.06 -10.86
C TRP A 34 13.50 -9.30 -10.46
N ALA A 35 14.81 -9.14 -10.20
CA ALA A 35 15.71 -10.25 -9.93
C ALA A 35 15.41 -10.97 -8.61
N HIS A 36 14.51 -10.44 -7.75
CA HIS A 36 14.03 -11.18 -6.58
C HIS A 36 13.30 -12.47 -6.94
N HIS A 37 12.77 -12.61 -8.15
CA HIS A 37 12.21 -13.87 -8.65
C HIS A 37 13.28 -14.90 -9.08
N MET A 38 14.56 -14.51 -9.13
CA MET A 38 15.68 -15.31 -9.64
C MET A 38 16.68 -15.72 -8.54
N TYR A 39 16.34 -15.58 -7.25
CA TYR A 39 17.30 -15.85 -6.16
C TYR A 39 17.89 -17.26 -6.13
N THR A 40 17.20 -18.25 -6.70
CA THR A 40 17.68 -19.63 -6.79
C THR A 40 18.39 -19.95 -8.11
N SER A 41 18.50 -19.00 -9.05
CA SER A 41 19.11 -19.21 -10.36
C SER A 41 20.65 -19.09 -10.37
N GLY A 42 21.28 -18.89 -9.20
CA GLY A 42 22.74 -18.78 -9.09
C GLY A 42 23.31 -17.37 -9.30
N ILE A 43 22.52 -16.29 -9.12
CA ILE A 43 23.05 -14.92 -9.12
C ILE A 43 24.08 -14.74 -7.99
N ASP A 44 25.09 -13.90 -8.24
CA ASP A 44 26.17 -13.62 -7.29
C ASP A 44 25.63 -12.99 -5.98
N PHE A 45 26.44 -13.06 -4.92
CA PHE A 45 26.05 -12.64 -3.59
C PHE A 45 25.73 -11.14 -3.51
N ASP A 46 26.55 -10.30 -4.15
CA ASP A 46 26.41 -8.84 -4.09
C ASP A 46 25.12 -8.41 -4.79
N THR A 47 24.85 -8.93 -5.99
CA THR A 47 23.60 -8.71 -6.71
C THR A 47 22.40 -9.16 -5.89
N ARG A 48 22.45 -10.34 -5.27
CA ARG A 48 21.35 -10.83 -4.41
C ARG A 48 21.10 -9.91 -3.22
N SER A 49 22.16 -9.46 -2.56
CA SER A 49 22.06 -8.57 -1.40
C SER A 49 21.44 -7.22 -1.79
N TYR A 50 21.82 -6.68 -2.94
CA TYR A 50 21.24 -5.47 -3.52
C TYR A 50 19.75 -5.61 -3.75
N PHE A 51 19.32 -6.62 -4.52
CA PHE A 51 17.90 -6.83 -4.83
C PHE A 51 17.08 -7.16 -3.57
N THR A 52 17.68 -7.83 -2.59
CA THR A 52 17.04 -8.08 -1.29
C THR A 52 16.75 -6.76 -0.58
N GLY A 53 17.75 -5.89 -0.47
CA GLY A 53 17.59 -4.57 0.14
C GLY A 53 16.56 -3.70 -0.58
N VAL A 54 16.64 -3.60 -1.91
CA VAL A 54 15.69 -2.78 -2.70
C VAL A 54 14.26 -3.30 -2.57
N THR A 55 14.07 -4.63 -2.56
CA THR A 55 12.73 -5.22 -2.39
C THR A 55 12.18 -4.95 -0.98
N MET A 56 13.02 -4.96 0.06
CA MET A 56 12.61 -4.56 1.41
C MET A 56 12.21 -3.08 1.49
N ILE A 57 12.89 -2.19 0.76
CA ILE A 57 12.58 -0.74 0.75
C ILE A 57 11.16 -0.48 0.22
N ILE A 58 10.64 -1.30 -0.70
CA ILE A 58 9.24 -1.19 -1.19
C ILE A 58 8.22 -1.32 -0.04
N GLY A 59 8.58 -1.99 1.06
CA GLY A 59 7.76 -2.09 2.27
C GLY A 59 7.38 -0.74 2.90
N VAL A 60 8.23 0.29 2.73
CA VAL A 60 7.97 1.62 3.30
C VAL A 60 6.81 2.34 2.59
N PRO A 61 6.82 2.57 1.27
CA PRO A 61 5.70 3.24 0.59
C PRO A 61 4.42 2.39 0.58
N THR A 62 4.49 1.06 0.60
CA THR A 62 3.28 0.23 0.78
C THR A 62 2.69 0.43 2.17
N GLY A 63 3.51 0.44 3.23
CA GLY A 63 3.10 0.75 4.59
C GLY A 63 2.42 2.11 4.71
N ILE A 64 3.00 3.16 4.11
CA ILE A 64 2.39 4.51 4.09
C ILE A 64 0.96 4.46 3.54
N LYS A 65 0.71 3.73 2.45
CA LYS A 65 -0.64 3.60 1.87
C LYS A 65 -1.61 2.87 2.81
N VAL A 66 -1.18 1.76 3.42
CA VAL A 66 -2.00 0.96 4.35
C VAL A 66 -2.40 1.80 5.57
N PHE A 67 -1.42 2.43 6.23
CA PHE A 67 -1.71 3.29 7.38
C PHE A 67 -2.54 4.52 7.00
N SER A 68 -2.32 5.09 5.81
CA SER A 68 -3.15 6.19 5.30
C SER A 68 -4.61 5.79 5.14
N TRP A 69 -4.91 4.58 4.66
CA TRP A 69 -6.29 4.07 4.57
C TRP A 69 -6.92 3.82 5.95
N ILE A 70 -6.18 3.23 6.89
CA ILE A 70 -6.65 3.04 8.26
C ILE A 70 -6.97 4.39 8.91
N SER A 71 -6.05 5.36 8.84
CA SER A 71 -6.25 6.71 9.37
C SER A 71 -7.36 7.47 8.66
N THR A 72 -7.60 7.21 7.38
CA THR A 72 -8.76 7.78 6.66
C THR A 72 -10.06 7.25 7.25
N SER A 73 -10.16 5.97 7.59
CA SER A 73 -11.35 5.36 8.17
C SER A 73 -11.58 5.73 9.65
N LEU A 74 -10.51 6.08 10.39
CA LEU A 74 -10.63 6.53 11.78
C LEU A 74 -11.38 7.88 11.90
N GLY A 75 -12.26 7.99 12.89
CA GLY A 75 -13.07 9.19 13.13
C GLY A 75 -14.20 9.42 12.12
N SER A 76 -14.44 8.47 11.21
CA SER A 76 -15.61 8.44 10.36
C SER A 76 -16.86 8.10 11.17
N LYS A 77 -17.96 8.82 10.92
CA LYS A 77 -19.30 8.37 11.33
C LYS A 77 -19.72 7.27 10.35
N ASN A 78 -19.15 6.07 10.51
CA ASN A 78 -19.57 4.90 9.76
C ASN A 78 -21.01 4.58 10.19
N SER A 79 -21.99 5.19 9.56
CA SER A 79 -23.34 4.64 9.56
C SER A 79 -23.20 3.29 8.86
N PHE A 80 -23.33 2.22 9.64
CA PHE A 80 -23.49 0.85 9.17
C PHE A 80 -24.77 0.79 8.31
N LEU A 81 -24.66 1.31 7.09
CA LEU A 81 -25.70 1.28 6.09
C LEU A 81 -25.67 -0.09 5.40
N PRO A 82 -26.81 -0.58 4.91
CA PRO A 82 -26.91 -1.83 4.16
C PRO A 82 -25.99 -1.87 2.92
N ASP A 83 -25.53 -0.72 2.42
CA ASP A 83 -24.58 -0.60 1.30
C ASP A 83 -23.11 -0.91 1.68
N GLY A 84 -22.80 -1.31 2.91
CA GLY A 84 -21.43 -1.47 3.44
C GLY A 84 -20.63 -2.67 2.94
N VAL A 85 -21.14 -3.51 2.02
CA VAL A 85 -20.43 -4.73 1.55
C VAL A 85 -19.06 -4.40 0.97
N THR A 86 -18.96 -3.30 0.21
CA THR A 86 -17.68 -2.84 -0.35
C THR A 86 -16.68 -2.41 0.72
N LEU A 87 -17.16 -1.87 1.85
CA LEU A 87 -16.32 -1.50 2.99
C LEU A 87 -15.78 -2.75 3.71
N LEU A 88 -16.56 -3.85 3.78
CA LEU A 88 -16.07 -5.14 4.30
C LEU A 88 -14.93 -5.70 3.45
N TRP A 89 -15.00 -5.57 2.11
CA TRP A 89 -13.89 -5.93 1.23
C TRP A 89 -12.64 -5.08 1.48
N VAL A 90 -12.82 -3.78 1.74
CA VAL A 90 -11.70 -2.90 2.10
C VAL A 90 -11.06 -3.33 3.42
N PHE A 91 -11.85 -3.68 4.43
CA PHE A 91 -11.30 -4.19 5.70
C PHE A 91 -10.59 -5.53 5.52
N GLY A 92 -11.17 -6.45 4.73
CA GLY A 92 -10.50 -7.71 4.39
C GLY A 92 -9.17 -7.49 3.68
N PHE A 93 -9.13 -6.58 2.70
CA PHE A 93 -7.88 -6.20 2.00
C PHE A 93 -6.83 -5.59 2.93
N LEU A 94 -7.21 -4.84 3.97
CA LEU A 94 -6.25 -4.20 4.88
C LEU A 94 -5.63 -5.18 5.89
N THR A 95 -6.26 -6.33 6.14
CA THR A 95 -5.80 -7.34 7.10
C THR A 95 -5.03 -8.52 6.49
N LEU A 96 -5.13 -8.71 5.17
CA LEU A 96 -4.44 -9.75 4.40
C LEU A 96 -3.05 -9.29 3.99
#